data_AF-A0A653K495-F1
#
_entry.id   AF-A0A653K495-F1
#
_cell.length_a   1.000
_cell.length_b   1.000
_cell.length_c   1.000
_cell.angle_alpha   90.00
_cell.angle_beta   90.00
_cell.angle_gamma   90.00
#
_symmetry.space_group_name_H-M   'P 1'
#
loop_
_entity.id
_entity.type
_entity.pdbx_description
1 polymer ?
#
loop_
_entity_poly.entity_id
_entity_poly.type
_entity_poly.pdbx_seq_one_letter_code
_entity_poly.pdbx_strand_id
1 'polypeptide(L)'
;MNIEKEREALVAEIELFITEAMKAYVVERWADSYQNTKPFSYTIDANNEIWWMKTQAHQLWQFWKAAKANEAKKLEGCVVVPINNTTIVAVEKMVEQQVEASGITADVFRLDGEKILNAAVEAARGGK
;
A
#
# COMPACT_ATOMS: atom_id res chain seq x y z
N MET A 1 15.44 -18.55 -3.73
CA MET A 1 15.20 -17.10 -3.66
C MET A 1 15.82 -16.49 -4.91
N ASN A 2 15.04 -15.86 -5.78
CA ASN A 2 15.57 -15.31 -7.04
C ASN A 2 16.07 -13.89 -6.77
N ILE A 3 17.37 -13.77 -6.52
CA ILE A 3 18.05 -12.52 -6.16
C ILE A 3 17.86 -11.44 -7.22
N GLU A 4 17.75 -11.82 -8.50
CA GLU A 4 17.50 -10.88 -9.61
C GLU A 4 16.10 -10.26 -9.50
N LYS A 5 15.08 -11.08 -9.23
CA LYS A 5 13.70 -10.58 -9.02
C LYS A 5 13.57 -9.65 -7.81
N GLU A 6 14.30 -9.96 -6.73
CA GLU A 6 14.33 -9.09 -5.54
C GLU A 6 15.01 -7.76 -5.83
N ARG A 7 16.08 -7.79 -6.63
CA ARG A 7 16.76 -6.57 -7.08
C ARG A 7 15.87 -5.73 -7.98
N GLU A 8 15.16 -6.33 -8.93
CA GLU A 8 14.20 -5.64 -9.79
C GLU A 8 13.09 -4.97 -8.96
N ALA A 9 12.52 -5.68 -7.98
CA ALA A 9 11.51 -5.13 -7.08
C ALA A 9 12.05 -3.97 -6.24
N LEU A 10 13.30 -4.08 -5.76
CA LEU A 10 13.96 -3.02 -5.01
C LEU A 10 14.20 -1.77 -5.87
N VAL A 11 14.65 -1.94 -7.12
CA VAL A 11 14.85 -0.83 -8.05
C VAL A 11 13.52 -0.13 -8.35
N ALA A 12 12.45 -0.89 -8.62
CA ALA A 12 11.12 -0.32 -8.82
C ALA A 12 10.62 0.45 -7.59
N GLU A 13 10.90 -0.06 -6.37
CA GLU A 13 10.56 0.66 -5.14
C GLU A 13 11.35 1.96 -4.98
N ILE A 14 12.65 1.96 -5.33
CA ILE A 14 13.48 3.17 -5.30
C ILE A 14 12.94 4.22 -6.28
N GLU A 15 12.56 3.82 -7.50
CA GLU A 15 11.99 4.74 -8.50
C GLU A 15 10.67 5.35 -8.03
N LEU A 16 9.79 4.54 -7.43
CA LEU A 16 8.55 5.02 -6.82
C LEU A 16 8.84 6.01 -5.68
N PHE A 17 9.76 5.66 -4.78
CA PHE A 17 10.18 6.52 -3.68
C PHE A 17 10.68 7.88 -4.19
N ILE A 18 11.58 7.90 -5.17
CA ILE A 18 12.12 9.15 -5.74
C ILE A 18 10.98 9.99 -6.33
N THR A 19 10.09 9.36 -7.08
CA THR A 19 8.92 10.02 -7.69
C THR A 19 8.01 10.66 -6.64
N GLU A 20 7.69 9.93 -5.56
CA GLU A 20 6.85 10.43 -4.47
C GLU A 20 7.56 11.51 -3.64
N ALA A 21 8.85 11.32 -3.34
CA ALA A 21 9.64 12.28 -2.57
C ALA A 21 9.74 13.64 -3.31
N MET A 22 9.91 13.63 -4.63
CA MET A 22 10.00 14.84 -5.46
C MET A 22 8.72 15.68 -5.48
N LYS A 23 7.56 15.13 -5.06
CA LYS A 23 6.32 15.92 -4.92
C LYS A 23 6.37 16.90 -3.74
N ALA A 24 7.25 16.68 -2.77
CA ALA A 24 7.41 17.59 -1.65
C ALA A 24 8.25 18.82 -2.06
N TYR A 25 7.70 20.02 -1.88
CA TYR A 25 8.36 21.29 -2.24
C TYR A 25 9.81 21.38 -1.74
N VAL A 26 10.06 20.98 -0.48
CA VAL A 26 11.41 21.03 0.09
C VAL A 26 12.39 20.09 -0.61
N VAL A 27 11.92 18.93 -1.06
CA VAL A 27 12.74 17.94 -1.76
C VAL A 27 13.01 18.39 -3.19
N GLU A 28 12.01 18.94 -3.87
CA GLU A 28 12.17 19.57 -5.20
C GLU A 28 13.22 20.69 -5.15
N ARG A 29 13.07 21.64 -4.22
CA ARG A 29 14.03 22.75 -4.06
C ARG A 29 15.43 22.28 -3.68
N TRP A 30 15.51 21.28 -2.80
CA TRP A 30 16.77 20.66 -2.47
C TRP A 30 17.40 20.00 -3.69
N ALA A 31 16.62 19.29 -4.51
CA ALA A 31 17.11 18.65 -5.72
C ALA A 31 17.61 19.67 -6.76
N ASP A 32 16.86 20.75 -7.00
CA ASP A 32 17.23 21.86 -7.89
C ASP A 32 18.54 22.54 -7.49
N SER A 33 18.88 22.53 -6.19
CA SER A 33 20.12 23.14 -5.71
C SER A 33 21.39 22.42 -6.18
N TYR A 34 21.29 21.18 -6.67
CA TYR A 34 22.45 20.44 -7.18
C TYR A 34 22.62 20.61 -8.70
N GLN A 35 23.56 21.48 -9.08
CA GLN A 35 23.86 21.76 -10.49
C GLN A 35 24.75 20.71 -11.17
N ASN A 36 25.60 20.01 -10.39
CA ASN A 36 26.67 19.15 -10.93
C ASN A 36 26.57 17.68 -10.49
N THR A 37 25.62 17.32 -9.64
CA THR A 37 25.45 15.95 -9.14
C THR A 37 23.99 15.58 -8.99
N LYS A 38 23.65 14.30 -9.14
CA LYS A 38 22.27 13.83 -8.92
C LYS A 38 21.98 13.72 -7.41
N PRO A 39 20.92 14.38 -6.88
CA PRO A 39 20.57 14.33 -5.45
C PRO A 39 20.29 12.91 -4.93
N PHE A 40 19.63 12.10 -5.76
CA PHE A 40 19.25 10.72 -5.45
C PHE A 40 20.20 9.68 -6.07
N SER A 41 21.49 9.98 -6.23
CA SER A 41 22.43 8.95 -6.70
C SER A 41 22.65 7.86 -5.66
N TYR A 42 22.57 6.59 -6.08
CA TYR A 42 22.77 5.42 -5.24
C TYR A 42 23.49 4.29 -5.99
N THR A 43 23.98 3.32 -5.23
CA THR A 43 24.44 2.01 -5.73
C THR A 43 23.80 0.91 -4.90
N ILE A 44 23.56 -0.25 -5.50
CA ILE A 44 23.05 -1.44 -4.81
C ILE A 44 24.17 -2.48 -4.79
N ASP A 45 24.56 -2.94 -3.61
CA ASP A 45 25.61 -3.93 -3.45
C ASP A 45 25.13 -5.35 -3.80
N ALA A 46 25.98 -6.36 -3.60
CA ALA A 46 25.64 -7.77 -3.87
C ALA A 46 24.52 -8.32 -2.95
N ASN A 47 24.29 -7.70 -1.80
CA ASN A 47 23.31 -8.11 -0.79
C ASN A 47 21.97 -7.36 -0.90
N ASN A 48 21.77 -6.61 -1.98
CA ASN A 48 20.62 -5.72 -2.18
C ASN A 48 20.53 -4.59 -1.13
N GLU A 49 21.66 -4.20 -0.53
CA GLU A 49 21.72 -3.01 0.32
C GLU A 49 21.94 -1.75 -0.51
N ILE A 50 21.20 -0.70 -0.18
CA ILE A 50 21.24 0.57 -0.90
C ILE A 50 22.23 1.52 -0.25
N TRP A 51 23.26 1.90 -1.01
CA TRP A 51 24.22 2.92 -0.64
C TRP A 51 23.87 4.24 -1.35
N TRP A 52 23.38 5.19 -0.57
CA TRP A 52 23.07 6.54 -1.05
C TRP A 52 24.31 7.43 -0.98
N MET A 53 24.63 8.11 -2.08
CA MET A 53 25.79 9.01 -2.12
C MET A 53 25.55 10.35 -1.42
N LYS A 54 24.28 10.66 -1.07
CA LYS A 54 23.88 11.85 -0.34
C LYS A 54 23.14 11.46 0.94
N THR A 55 23.55 12.04 2.07
CA THR A 55 22.95 11.76 3.38
C THR A 55 21.46 12.12 3.42
N GLN A 56 21.05 13.20 2.76
CA GLN A 56 19.64 13.60 2.70
C GLN A 56 18.79 12.55 1.96
N ALA A 57 19.29 11.98 0.85
CA ALA A 57 18.59 10.90 0.14
C ALA A 57 18.46 9.64 1.01
N HIS A 58 19.51 9.30 1.77
CA HIS A 58 19.44 8.22 2.75
C HIS A 58 18.37 8.45 3.82
N GLN A 59 18.30 9.65 4.39
CA GLN A 59 17.31 10.01 5.41
C GLN A 59 15.88 9.96 4.86
N LEU A 60 15.65 10.51 3.67
CA LEU A 60 14.36 10.44 2.99
C LEU A 60 13.95 8.97 2.74
N TRP A 61 14.88 8.11 2.34
CA TRP A 61 14.64 6.69 2.17
C TRP A 61 14.31 5.98 3.50
N GLN A 62 14.97 6.33 4.60
CA GLN A 62 14.63 5.79 5.92
C GLN A 62 13.23 6.20 6.35
N PHE A 63 12.83 7.45 6.13
CA PHE A 63 11.46 7.91 6.40
C PHE A 63 10.44 7.17 5.55
N TRP A 64 10.72 6.96 4.26
CA TRP A 64 9.89 6.15 3.37
C TRP A 64 9.68 4.73 3.92
N LYS A 65 10.76 4.02 4.25
CA LYS A 65 10.67 2.66 4.81
C LYS A 65 9.92 2.63 6.15
N ALA A 66 10.17 3.60 7.03
CA ALA A 66 9.48 3.70 8.31
C ALA A 66 7.98 3.97 8.14
N ALA A 67 7.60 4.85 7.20
CA ALA A 67 6.20 5.14 6.89
C ALA A 67 5.48 3.90 6.34
N LYS A 68 6.11 3.16 5.41
CA LYS A 68 5.57 1.91 4.89
C LYS A 68 5.44 0.84 5.97
N ALA A 69 6.43 0.68 6.84
CA ALA A 69 6.36 -0.26 7.96
C ALA A 69 5.23 0.10 8.95
N ASN A 70 5.06 1.39 9.23
CA ASN A 70 3.96 1.86 10.08
C ASN A 70 2.59 1.61 9.45
N GLU A 71 2.45 1.82 8.14
CA GLU A 71 1.21 1.51 7.42
C GLU A 71 0.93 0.01 7.39
N ALA A 72 1.95 -0.82 7.14
CA ALA A 72 1.83 -2.27 7.20
C ALA A 72 1.42 -2.75 8.60
N LYS A 73 1.92 -2.12 9.67
CA LYS A 73 1.54 -2.44 11.05
C LYS A 73 0.06 -2.16 11.34
N LYS A 74 -0.53 -1.11 10.75
CA LYS A 74 -1.98 -0.87 10.87
C LYS A 74 -2.82 -1.95 10.22
N LEU A 75 -2.25 -2.67 9.26
CA LEU A 75 -2.90 -3.76 8.54
C LEU A 75 -2.59 -5.13 9.16
N GLU A 76 -1.84 -5.20 10.26
CA GLU A 76 -1.63 -6.46 10.99
C GLU A 76 -2.97 -7.02 11.48
N GLY A 77 -3.26 -8.27 11.13
CA GLY A 77 -4.53 -8.93 11.45
C GLY A 77 -5.71 -8.51 10.54
N CYS A 78 -5.49 -7.62 9.58
CA CYS A 78 -6.49 -7.25 8.57
C CYS A 78 -6.30 -8.05 7.27
N VAL A 79 -7.38 -8.20 6.51
CA VAL A 79 -7.33 -8.68 5.12
C VAL A 79 -7.61 -7.50 4.21
N VAL A 80 -6.70 -7.21 3.28
CA VAL A 80 -6.90 -6.18 2.25
C VAL A 80 -7.78 -6.76 1.15
N VAL A 81 -8.96 -6.17 0.97
CA VAL A 81 -9.91 -6.59 -0.06
C VAL A 81 -10.09 -5.44 -1.06
N PRO A 82 -9.93 -5.69 -2.38
CA PRO A 82 -10.14 -4.65 -3.37
C PRO A 82 -11.61 -4.23 -3.44
N ILE A 83 -11.87 -2.93 -3.48
CA ILE A 83 -13.22 -2.39 -3.64
C ILE A 83 -13.54 -2.35 -5.13
N ASN A 84 -14.10 -3.43 -5.65
CA ASN A 84 -14.54 -3.54 -7.05
C ASN A 84 -15.80 -4.40 -7.15
N ASN A 85 -16.46 -4.39 -8.32
CA ASN A 85 -17.70 -5.12 -8.55
C ASN A 85 -17.56 -6.62 -8.28
N THR A 86 -16.42 -7.22 -8.63
CA THR A 86 -16.16 -8.65 -8.40
C THR A 86 -16.18 -8.99 -6.90
N THR A 87 -15.53 -8.17 -6.07
CA THR A 87 -15.57 -8.30 -4.62
C THR A 87 -16.98 -8.10 -4.09
N ILE A 88 -17.67 -7.04 -4.53
CA ILE A 88 -19.01 -6.69 -4.06
C ILE A 88 -19.97 -7.86 -4.27
N VAL A 89 -20.01 -8.41 -5.50
CA VAL A 89 -20.85 -9.55 -5.84
C VAL A 89 -20.45 -10.81 -5.06
N ALA A 90 -19.16 -11.04 -4.86
CA ALA A 90 -18.69 -12.20 -4.08
C ALA A 90 -19.14 -12.11 -2.61
N VAL A 91 -19.05 -10.93 -1.99
CA VAL A 91 -19.52 -10.69 -0.62
C VAL A 91 -21.03 -10.89 -0.53
N GLU A 92 -21.80 -10.31 -1.45
CA GLU A 92 -23.26 -10.46 -1.49
C GLU A 92 -23.67 -11.93 -1.57
N LYS A 93 -23.09 -12.68 -2.52
CA LYS A 93 -23.37 -14.10 -2.70
C LYS A 93 -23.00 -14.95 -1.49
N MET A 94 -21.88 -14.66 -0.82
CA MET A 94 -21.48 -15.39 0.39
C MET A 94 -22.47 -15.15 1.55
N VAL A 95 -22.98 -13.92 1.69
CA VAL A 95 -23.98 -13.61 2.70
C VAL A 95 -25.32 -14.27 2.38
N GLU A 96 -25.76 -14.25 1.11
CA GLU A 96 -26.95 -14.98 0.65
C GLU A 96 -26.88 -16.46 1.01
N GLN A 97 -25.77 -17.13 0.67
CA GLN A 97 -25.54 -18.54 0.98
C GLN A 97 -25.61 -18.84 2.49
N GLN A 98 -25.11 -17.94 3.34
CA GLN A 98 -25.19 -18.11 4.79
C GLN A 98 -26.62 -17.91 5.33
N VAL A 99 -27.38 -16.97 4.78
CA VAL A 99 -28.79 -16.75 5.15
C VAL A 99 -29.63 -17.98 4.77
N GLU A 100 -29.47 -18.50 3.56
CA GLU A 100 -30.11 -19.73 3.09
C GLU A 100 -29.75 -20.92 3.98
N ALA A 101 -28.46 -21.11 4.28
CA ALA A 101 -27.99 -22.19 5.15
C ALA A 101 -28.51 -22.09 6.60
N SER A 102 -28.88 -20.88 7.05
CA SER A 102 -29.44 -20.64 8.39
C SER A 102 -30.94 -20.96 8.49
N GLY A 103 -31.58 -21.38 7.40
CA GLY A 103 -33.00 -21.73 7.38
C GLY A 103 -33.95 -20.53 7.48
N ILE A 104 -33.44 -19.31 7.28
CA ILE A 104 -34.24 -18.09 7.22
C ILE A 104 -34.93 -18.06 5.86
N THR A 105 -36.24 -18.30 5.84
CA THR A 105 -37.07 -18.32 4.62
C THR A 105 -37.85 -17.01 4.39
N ALA A 106 -37.54 -15.96 5.15
CA ALA A 106 -38.13 -14.65 4.97
C ALA A 106 -37.78 -14.10 3.57
N ASP A 107 -38.76 -13.48 2.90
CA ASP A 107 -38.60 -12.88 1.58
C ASP A 107 -37.41 -11.90 1.63
N VAL A 108 -36.33 -12.29 0.96
CA VAL A 108 -34.98 -11.78 1.17
C VAL A 108 -34.97 -10.28 0.84
N PHE A 109 -34.71 -9.43 1.83
CA PHE A 109 -34.26 -8.07 1.55
C PHE A 109 -33.16 -8.17 0.49
N ARG A 110 -33.28 -7.52 -0.67
CA ARG A 110 -32.19 -7.50 -1.66
C ARG A 110 -30.93 -7.08 -0.93
N LEU A 111 -29.98 -8.01 -0.79
CA LEU A 111 -28.71 -7.70 -0.19
C LEU A 111 -28.02 -6.71 -1.12
N ASP A 112 -27.30 -5.78 -0.50
CA ASP A 112 -26.59 -4.73 -1.20
C ASP A 112 -25.14 -4.89 -0.79
N GLY A 113 -24.37 -5.62 -1.62
CA GLY A 113 -22.97 -5.91 -1.34
C GLY A 113 -22.13 -4.66 -1.12
N GLU A 114 -22.52 -3.53 -1.74
CA GLU A 114 -21.85 -2.25 -1.57
C GLU A 114 -22.09 -1.68 -0.17
N LYS A 115 -23.35 -1.72 0.31
CA LYS A 115 -23.66 -1.31 1.70
C LYS A 115 -23.00 -2.21 2.73
N ILE A 116 -22.95 -3.53 2.49
CA ILE A 116 -22.28 -4.48 3.40
C ILE A 116 -20.79 -4.16 3.50
N LEU A 117 -20.13 -3.94 2.36
CA LEU A 117 -18.72 -3.58 2.32
C LEU A 117 -18.45 -2.22 2.98
N ASN A 118 -19.30 -1.22 2.72
CA ASN A 118 -19.20 0.10 3.34
C ASN A 118 -19.36 0.02 4.87
N ALA A 119 -20.32 -0.77 5.37
CA ALA A 119 -20.50 -0.98 6.81
C ALA A 119 -19.27 -1.63 7.45
N ALA A 120 -18.63 -2.60 6.77
CA ALA A 120 -17.40 -3.22 7.24
C ALA A 120 -16.22 -2.22 7.29
N VAL A 121 -16.11 -1.34 6.29
CA VAL A 121 -15.10 -0.27 6.26
C VAL A 121 -15.31 0.73 7.40
N GLU A 122 -16.54 1.15 7.66
CA GLU A 122 -16.85 2.07 8.76
C GLU A 122 -16.59 1.45 10.13
N ALA A 123 -16.94 0.16 10.31
CA ALA A 123 -16.60 -0.58 11.52
C ALA A 123 -15.08 -0.65 11.73
N ALA A 124 -14.31 -0.92 10.67
CA ALA A 124 -12.85 -0.99 10.73
C ALA A 124 -12.18 0.36 11.05
N ARG A 125 -12.83 1.49 10.73
CA ARG A 125 -12.34 2.85 11.05
C ARG A 125 -12.59 3.28 12.50
N GLY A 126 -13.12 2.38 13.34
CA GLY A 126 -13.43 2.65 14.74
C GLY A 126 -14.80 3.32 14.90
N GLY A 127 -15.83 2.67 14.34
CA GLY A 127 -17.22 3.12 14.25
C GLY A 127 -17.65 4.16 15.29
N LYS A 128 -18.25 5.26 14.83
CA LYS A 128 -18.88 6.26 15.69
C LYS A 128 -20.06 5.69 16.46
#